data_AF-A0AAV3R136-F1
#
_entry.id   AF-A0AAV3R136-F1
#
_cell.length_a   1.000
_cell.length_b   1.000
_cell.length_c   1.000
_cell.angle_alpha   90.00
_cell.angle_beta   90.00
_cell.angle_gamma   90.00
#
_symmetry.space_group_name_H-M   'P 1'
#
loop_
_entity.id
_entity.type
_entity.pdbx_description
1 polymer ?
#
loop_
_entity_poly.entity_id
_entity_poly.type
_entity_poly.pdbx_seq_one_letter_code
_entity_poly.pdbx_strand_id
1 'polypeptide(L)'
;MLQKDINGGGRGFNRDEEEEEDEEGNRGDRDAWERTYTDERSWEALQEDESGLLRPIDNKALHHAQYRRRLRTASAVRIQKGLIRYLYVILDFSRAATEMDYKPSRMAVMAKQVEAFIREFFDQNPLSQIGLVILKDGVAHCLTDLAGSPEAHIRALMGKLECSGDASLQNGLDLVNELLNQIPSYGHREVLILYSALCTCDPGDIMETIQKCKKSKIRCSVIGISAELYICKYLCQETGGLYYVALDELHLKELVLEHAPPPPAIAEFAISNLIKMGFPQRAAEGVVSICSCHKEAKVGGGYTCPRCKARVCELPTECRICGLTLVSSPHLARSYHHLFPITPFNDLSPSVLRYSQNSAKNCFGCQQSLQNPGNQRVSCVTCPNCKHIFCLDCDIYIHESLHNCPGCESFKHSTNAVPMEE
;
A
#
# COMPACT_ATOMS: atom_id res chain seq x y z
N MET A 1 32.36 -1.31 -57.03
CA MET A 1 33.29 -1.65 -55.93
C MET A 1 32.69 -2.82 -55.18
N LEU A 2 33.40 -3.96 -55.19
CA LEU A 2 33.19 -5.18 -54.40
C LEU A 2 31.97 -6.06 -54.73
N GLN A 3 32.27 -6.99 -55.63
CA GLN A 3 31.68 -8.31 -55.91
C GLN A 3 31.74 -9.21 -54.66
N LYS A 4 30.73 -10.06 -54.44
CA LYS A 4 30.87 -11.27 -53.62
C LYS A 4 30.10 -12.45 -54.23
N ASP A 5 30.81 -13.55 -54.26
CA ASP A 5 30.59 -14.76 -55.04
C ASP A 5 29.56 -15.73 -54.44
N ILE A 6 28.91 -16.49 -55.32
CA ILE A 6 28.15 -17.72 -55.03
C ILE A 6 28.73 -18.83 -55.92
N ASN A 7 28.77 -20.03 -55.37
CA ASN A 7 29.04 -21.37 -55.95
C ASN A 7 30.48 -21.90 -55.98
N GLY A 8 30.66 -23.02 -55.26
CA GLY A 8 30.76 -24.32 -55.94
C GLY A 8 32.12 -25.05 -55.92
N GLY A 9 32.16 -26.16 -55.17
CA GLY A 9 32.65 -27.45 -55.69
C GLY A 9 34.07 -27.92 -55.33
N GLY A 10 34.15 -29.18 -54.86
CA GLY A 10 35.37 -30.02 -54.84
C GLY A 10 35.40 -30.97 -53.63
N ARG A 11 34.92 -32.22 -53.74
CA ARG A 11 35.71 -33.47 -53.98
C ARG A 11 36.69 -33.79 -52.83
N GLY A 12 36.74 -34.96 -52.20
CA GLY A 12 36.08 -36.24 -52.36
C GLY A 12 36.78 -37.30 -51.48
N PHE A 13 36.01 -38.31 -51.09
CA PHE A 13 36.33 -39.72 -50.78
C PHE A 13 37.45 -40.15 -49.80
N ASN A 14 36.97 -40.91 -48.80
CA ASN A 14 37.49 -42.16 -48.22
C ASN A 14 38.83 -42.10 -47.47
N ARG A 15 39.09 -42.88 -46.43
CA ARG A 15 38.41 -43.87 -45.57
C ARG A 15 39.62 -44.35 -44.75
N ASP A 16 39.55 -44.37 -43.43
CA ASP A 16 40.27 -45.35 -42.61
C ASP A 16 39.69 -45.28 -41.19
N GLU A 17 39.01 -46.37 -40.85
CA GLU A 17 38.62 -46.75 -39.50
C GLU A 17 39.90 -47.25 -38.82
N GLU A 18 40.27 -46.68 -37.68
CA GLU A 18 40.96 -47.43 -36.64
C GLU A 18 40.37 -47.04 -35.28
N GLU A 19 40.03 -48.10 -34.58
CA GLU A 19 39.34 -48.21 -33.30
C GLU A 19 40.21 -47.66 -32.16
N GLU A 20 39.65 -46.76 -31.34
CA GLU A 20 40.03 -46.66 -29.93
C GLU A 20 38.74 -46.74 -29.11
N GLU A 21 38.45 -47.97 -28.67
CA GLU A 21 37.42 -48.30 -27.69
C GLU A 21 37.81 -47.76 -26.30
N ASP A 22 36.84 -47.07 -25.68
CA ASP A 22 36.37 -47.28 -24.31
C ASP A 22 37.30 -47.02 -23.11
N GLU A 23 37.39 -45.73 -22.71
CA GLU A 23 37.38 -45.35 -21.28
C GLU A 23 36.48 -44.13 -21.01
N GLU A 24 35.21 -44.16 -21.43
CA GLU A 24 34.14 -43.29 -20.90
C GLU A 24 33.11 -44.09 -20.10
N GLY A 25 33.61 -44.84 -19.12
CA GLY A 25 32.77 -45.44 -18.09
C GLY A 25 32.25 -44.37 -17.12
N ASN A 26 30.96 -44.04 -17.25
CA ASN A 26 30.08 -43.45 -16.23
C ASN A 26 29.82 -41.92 -16.26
N ARG A 27 29.58 -41.33 -17.45
CA ARG A 27 29.03 -39.95 -17.58
C ARG A 27 27.83 -39.77 -18.53
N GLY A 28 27.19 -40.86 -18.96
CA GLY A 28 25.79 -40.84 -19.40
C GLY A 28 25.03 -41.70 -18.40
N ASP A 29 24.19 -41.16 -17.52
CA ASP A 29 22.87 -40.71 -17.92
C ASP A 29 22.34 -39.79 -16.83
N ARG A 30 22.72 -38.51 -16.87
CA ARG A 30 22.06 -37.49 -16.06
C ARG A 30 21.05 -36.79 -16.94
N ASP A 31 19.78 -36.96 -16.59
CA ASP A 31 18.65 -36.31 -17.24
C ASP A 31 18.91 -34.79 -17.35
N ALA A 32 18.34 -34.14 -18.36
CA ALA A 32 18.55 -32.71 -18.59
C ALA A 32 18.26 -31.84 -17.35
N TRP A 33 17.31 -32.26 -16.49
CA TRP A 33 16.99 -31.59 -15.23
C TRP A 33 18.10 -31.72 -14.16
N GLU A 34 18.84 -32.84 -14.14
CA GLU A 34 19.98 -33.03 -13.25
C GLU A 34 21.16 -32.13 -13.65
N ARG A 35 21.33 -31.86 -14.96
CA ARG A 35 22.38 -30.93 -15.47
C ARG A 35 22.07 -29.48 -15.13
N THR A 36 20.83 -29.03 -15.32
CA THR A 36 20.42 -27.66 -14.93
C THR A 36 20.56 -27.44 -13.42
N TYR A 37 20.24 -28.43 -12.60
CA TYR A 37 20.41 -28.36 -11.15
C TYR A 37 21.89 -28.39 -10.70
N THR A 38 22.77 -29.00 -11.49
CA THR A 38 24.22 -29.04 -11.19
C THR A 38 25.01 -27.85 -11.70
N ASP A 39 24.50 -27.12 -12.70
CA ASP A 39 25.08 -25.86 -13.20
C ASP A 39 24.52 -24.64 -12.46
N GLU A 40 23.26 -24.66 -12.03
CA GLU A 40 22.61 -23.61 -11.23
C GLU A 40 22.48 -24.03 -9.76
N ARG A 41 23.60 -24.42 -9.12
CA ARG A 41 23.62 -24.78 -7.69
C ARG A 41 23.36 -23.55 -6.81
N SER A 42 22.12 -23.08 -6.79
CA SER A 42 21.65 -21.94 -5.99
C SER A 42 21.94 -22.11 -4.50
N TRP A 43 22.11 -23.36 -4.06
CA TRP A 43 22.49 -23.76 -2.70
C TRP A 43 23.95 -23.44 -2.35
N GLU A 44 24.87 -23.36 -3.32
CA GLU A 44 26.28 -23.00 -3.09
C GLU A 44 26.47 -21.50 -2.81
N ALA A 45 25.50 -20.66 -3.17
CA ALA A 45 25.50 -19.23 -2.83
C ALA A 45 25.08 -18.95 -1.39
N LEU A 46 24.56 -19.94 -0.66
CA LEU A 46 24.19 -19.83 0.74
C LEU A 46 25.45 -19.91 1.60
N GLN A 47 25.81 -18.83 2.28
CA GLN A 47 26.98 -18.79 3.17
C GLN A 47 26.62 -19.32 4.54
N GLU A 48 27.45 -20.20 5.12
CA GLU A 48 27.32 -20.63 6.51
C GLU A 48 28.02 -19.66 7.47
N ASP A 49 27.51 -19.53 8.69
CA ASP A 49 28.14 -18.82 9.79
C ASP A 49 29.17 -19.72 10.52
N GLU A 50 29.91 -19.14 11.46
CA GLU A 50 30.96 -19.86 12.21
C GLU A 50 30.41 -21.02 13.07
N SER A 51 29.09 -21.09 13.25
CA SER A 51 28.38 -22.17 13.93
C SER A 51 27.79 -23.23 12.99
N GLY A 52 27.97 -23.09 11.67
CA GLY A 52 27.42 -24.02 10.66
C GLY A 52 25.94 -23.82 10.37
N LEU A 53 25.34 -22.67 10.75
CA LEU A 53 24.00 -22.27 10.32
C LEU A 53 24.09 -21.39 9.07
N LEU A 54 23.07 -21.46 8.20
CA LEU A 54 22.97 -20.59 7.04
C LEU A 54 22.82 -19.12 7.46
N ARG A 55 23.69 -18.25 6.95
CA ARG A 55 23.59 -16.79 7.11
C ARG A 55 22.32 -16.31 6.39
N PRO A 56 21.41 -15.61 7.11
CA PRO A 56 20.33 -14.91 6.45
C PRO A 56 20.92 -13.89 5.46
N ILE A 57 20.40 -13.86 4.24
CA ILE A 57 20.74 -12.82 3.25
C ILE A 57 20.41 -11.46 3.89
N ASP A 58 21.38 -10.53 3.95
CA ASP A 58 21.17 -9.21 4.54
C ASP A 58 20.28 -8.34 3.62
N ASN A 59 18.98 -8.59 3.70
CA ASN A 59 17.95 -7.89 2.94
C ASN A 59 17.77 -6.44 3.39
N LYS A 60 18.46 -5.97 4.45
CA LYS A 60 18.29 -4.59 4.95
C LYS A 60 18.69 -3.56 3.89
N ALA A 61 19.76 -3.80 3.14
CA ALA A 61 20.20 -2.91 2.08
C ALA A 61 19.21 -2.87 0.91
N LEU A 62 18.65 -4.03 0.52
CA LEU A 62 17.63 -4.15 -0.52
C LEU A 62 16.31 -3.49 -0.11
N HIS A 63 15.84 -3.80 1.10
CA HIS A 63 14.64 -3.21 1.69
C HIS A 63 14.76 -1.68 1.76
N HIS A 64 15.92 -1.17 2.19
CA HIS A 64 16.18 0.26 2.24
C HIS A 64 16.26 0.90 0.84
N ALA A 65 16.87 0.24 -0.14
CA ALA A 65 16.90 0.71 -1.52
C ALA A 65 15.48 0.76 -2.15
N GLN A 66 14.66 -0.26 -1.89
CA GLN A 66 13.24 -0.30 -2.31
C GLN A 66 12.43 0.80 -1.63
N TYR A 67 12.57 0.96 -0.31
CA TYR A 67 11.94 2.02 0.48
C TYR A 67 12.22 3.40 -0.10
N ARG A 68 13.49 3.72 -0.42
CA ARG A 68 13.81 5.05 -0.96
C ARG A 68 13.41 5.25 -2.40
N ARG A 69 13.31 4.19 -3.20
CA ARG A 69 12.68 4.25 -4.52
C ARG A 69 11.21 4.65 -4.40
N ARG A 70 10.48 4.08 -3.43
CA ARG A 70 9.09 4.47 -3.13
C ARG A 70 8.99 5.94 -2.71
N LEU A 71 9.83 6.35 -1.76
CA LEU A 71 9.84 7.71 -1.22
C LEU A 71 10.11 8.77 -2.30
N ARG A 72 11.10 8.54 -3.18
CA ARG A 72 11.41 9.44 -4.30
C ARG A 72 10.26 9.55 -5.30
N THR A 73 9.57 8.44 -5.57
CA THR A 73 8.41 8.42 -6.48
C THR A 73 7.22 9.17 -5.87
N ALA A 74 6.98 9.03 -4.56
CA ALA A 74 5.89 9.70 -3.84
C ALA A 74 6.11 11.21 -3.62
N SER A 75 7.36 11.64 -3.48
CA SER A 75 7.74 13.03 -3.16
C SER A 75 7.79 13.98 -4.36
N ALA A 76 7.64 13.48 -5.59
CA ALA A 76 8.07 14.21 -6.78
C ALA A 76 7.19 15.41 -7.16
N VAL A 77 5.94 15.53 -6.70
CA VAL A 77 5.08 16.61 -7.17
C VAL A 77 4.09 17.07 -6.07
N ARG A 78 4.02 18.38 -5.83
CA ARG A 78 2.94 19.03 -5.07
C ARG A 78 1.65 18.92 -5.87
N ILE A 79 0.98 17.79 -5.75
CA ILE A 79 -0.29 17.50 -6.44
C ILE A 79 -1.43 17.71 -5.46
N GLN A 80 -2.57 18.18 -5.97
CA GLN A 80 -3.82 18.16 -5.22
C GLN A 80 -4.16 16.72 -4.83
N LYS A 81 -4.35 16.47 -3.53
CA LYS A 81 -4.72 15.15 -3.00
C LYS A 81 -6.18 15.13 -2.56
N GLY A 82 -6.82 14.00 -2.77
CA GLY A 82 -8.18 13.75 -2.31
C GLY A 82 -8.21 13.36 -0.84
N LEU A 83 -8.44 14.31 0.07
CA LEU A 83 -8.43 14.04 1.51
C LEU A 83 -9.67 13.29 2.01
N ILE A 84 -10.84 13.53 1.39
CA ILE A 84 -12.09 12.87 1.74
C ILE A 84 -12.32 11.76 0.71
N ARG A 85 -12.07 10.52 1.12
CA ARG A 85 -12.19 9.35 0.26
C ARG A 85 -13.36 8.49 0.70
N TYR A 86 -14.09 7.99 -0.28
CA TYR A 86 -15.14 7.01 -0.12
C TYR A 86 -14.69 5.76 -0.85
N LEU A 87 -14.19 4.80 -0.08
CA LEU A 87 -13.56 3.60 -0.59
C LEU A 87 -14.49 2.41 -0.36
N TYR A 88 -14.84 1.70 -1.44
CA TYR A 88 -15.39 0.35 -1.32
C TYR A 88 -14.29 -0.69 -1.52
N VAL A 89 -14.16 -1.62 -0.58
CA VAL A 89 -13.30 -2.80 -0.74
C VAL A 89 -14.18 -3.97 -1.16
N ILE A 90 -13.94 -4.48 -2.37
CA ILE A 90 -14.60 -5.67 -2.90
C ILE A 90 -13.69 -6.87 -2.68
N LEU A 91 -14.18 -7.89 -1.98
CA LEU A 91 -13.46 -9.11 -1.69
C LEU A 91 -14.05 -10.27 -2.47
N ASP A 92 -13.22 -10.96 -3.23
CA ASP A 92 -13.60 -12.21 -3.88
C ASP A 92 -13.57 -13.37 -2.88
N PHE A 93 -14.75 -13.82 -2.45
CA PHE A 93 -14.97 -15.01 -1.63
C PHE A 93 -15.63 -16.14 -2.44
N SER A 94 -15.30 -16.23 -3.73
CA SER A 94 -15.66 -17.38 -4.57
C SER A 94 -14.91 -18.65 -4.15
N ARG A 95 -15.21 -19.77 -4.82
CA ARG A 95 -14.50 -21.04 -4.65
C ARG A 95 -12.98 -20.91 -4.78
N ALA A 96 -12.49 -20.01 -5.62
CA ALA A 96 -11.06 -19.79 -5.84
C ALA A 96 -10.34 -19.29 -4.58
N ALA A 97 -11.06 -18.61 -3.68
CA ALA A 97 -10.52 -18.12 -2.41
C ALA A 97 -10.35 -19.22 -1.34
N THR A 98 -10.83 -20.44 -1.62
CA THR A 98 -10.65 -21.61 -0.75
C THR A 98 -9.29 -22.28 -0.93
N GLU A 99 -8.58 -21.98 -2.02
CA GLU A 99 -7.25 -22.53 -2.29
C GLU A 99 -6.23 -22.16 -1.19
N MET A 100 -5.23 -23.03 -1.03
CA MET A 100 -4.27 -23.01 0.08
C MET A 100 -2.83 -22.69 -0.37
N ASP A 101 -2.67 -22.01 -1.51
CA ASP A 101 -1.37 -21.44 -1.91
C ASP A 101 -0.89 -20.40 -0.88
N TYR A 102 -1.82 -19.63 -0.32
CA TYR A 102 -1.65 -18.84 0.89
C TYR A 102 -2.14 -19.64 2.10
N LYS A 103 -1.39 -19.59 3.22
CA LYS A 103 -1.73 -20.35 4.43
C LYS A 103 -2.51 -19.47 5.43
N PRO A 104 -3.64 -19.94 6.00
CA PRO A 104 -4.27 -21.26 5.79
C PRO A 104 -5.12 -21.36 4.50
N SER A 105 -5.68 -20.26 4.01
CA SER A 105 -6.34 -20.16 2.71
C SER A 105 -6.25 -18.73 2.17
N ARG A 106 -6.46 -18.52 0.87
CA ARG A 106 -6.50 -17.17 0.27
C ARG A 106 -7.49 -16.26 0.99
N MET A 107 -8.71 -16.73 1.25
CA MET A 107 -9.73 -15.98 1.97
C MET A 107 -9.23 -15.48 3.33
N ALA A 108 -8.65 -16.37 4.13
CA ALA A 108 -8.20 -16.03 5.48
C ALA A 108 -7.07 -14.98 5.43
N VAL A 109 -6.15 -15.13 4.48
CA VAL A 109 -5.06 -14.17 4.29
C VAL A 109 -5.60 -12.83 3.80
N MET A 110 -6.48 -12.81 2.79
CA MET A 110 -7.13 -11.59 2.32
C MET A 110 -7.83 -10.85 3.46
N ALA A 111 -8.65 -11.55 4.25
CA ALA A 111 -9.38 -10.94 5.36
C ALA A 111 -8.44 -10.33 6.40
N LYS A 112 -7.35 -11.02 6.74
CA LYS A 112 -6.33 -10.54 7.67
C LYS A 112 -5.57 -9.32 7.14
N GLN A 113 -5.23 -9.30 5.85
CA GLN A 113 -4.57 -8.13 5.25
C GLN A 113 -5.53 -6.94 5.15
N VAL A 114 -6.81 -7.17 4.86
CA VAL A 114 -7.85 -6.13 4.84
C VAL A 114 -8.11 -5.60 6.25
N GLU A 115 -8.11 -6.45 7.27
CA GLU A 115 -8.20 -6.01 8.67
C GLU A 115 -7.05 -5.05 9.03
N ALA A 116 -5.81 -5.41 8.69
CA ALA A 116 -4.65 -4.56 8.92
C ALA A 116 -4.76 -3.23 8.14
N PHE A 117 -5.21 -3.31 6.88
CA PHE A 117 -5.44 -2.16 6.03
C PHE A 117 -6.51 -1.22 6.56
N ILE A 118 -7.64 -1.72 7.07
CA ILE A 118 -8.70 -0.88 7.63
C ILE A 118 -8.14 -0.01 8.77
N ARG A 119 -7.35 -0.60 9.67
CA ARG A 119 -6.75 0.14 10.78
C ARG A 119 -5.76 1.21 10.29
N GLU A 120 -4.85 0.84 9.40
CA GLU A 120 -3.87 1.79 8.84
C GLU A 120 -4.56 2.90 8.03
N PHE A 121 -5.57 2.54 7.22
CA PHE A 121 -6.32 3.48 6.39
C PHE A 121 -7.00 4.56 7.23
N PHE A 122 -7.65 4.19 8.34
CA PHE A 122 -8.32 5.15 9.22
C PHE A 122 -7.35 5.97 10.09
N ASP A 123 -6.15 5.45 10.37
CA ASP A 123 -5.12 6.23 11.06
C ASP A 123 -4.59 7.35 10.15
N GLN A 124 -4.28 7.00 8.89
CA GLN A 124 -3.77 7.92 7.86
C GLN A 124 -4.85 8.84 7.29
N ASN A 125 -6.10 8.38 7.19
CA ASN A 125 -7.21 9.08 6.55
C ASN A 125 -8.46 9.06 7.46
N PRO A 126 -8.45 9.81 8.57
CA PRO A 126 -9.57 9.79 9.50
C PRO A 126 -10.87 10.31 8.89
N LEU A 127 -10.84 11.21 7.89
CA LEU A 127 -12.04 11.76 7.27
C LEU A 127 -12.72 10.85 6.25
N SER A 128 -12.04 9.78 5.86
CA SER A 128 -12.49 8.87 4.82
C SER A 128 -13.50 7.87 5.37
N GLN A 129 -14.24 7.22 4.49
CA GLN A 129 -15.20 6.18 4.82
C GLN A 129 -14.88 4.92 4.01
N ILE A 130 -15.06 3.77 4.65
CA ILE A 130 -14.90 2.45 4.01
C ILE A 130 -16.26 1.76 3.97
N GLY A 131 -16.54 1.08 2.85
CA GLY A 131 -17.59 0.08 2.73
C GLY A 131 -16.99 -1.25 2.28
N LEU A 132 -17.62 -2.37 2.65
CA LEU A 132 -17.15 -3.72 2.33
C LEU A 132 -18.22 -4.46 1.51
N VAL A 133 -17.79 -5.07 0.41
CA VAL A 133 -18.63 -5.90 -0.46
C VAL A 133 -17.92 -7.23 -0.68
N ILE A 134 -18.66 -8.32 -0.67
CA ILE A 134 -18.15 -9.66 -1.03
C ILE A 134 -18.77 -10.13 -2.33
N LEU A 135 -17.98 -10.84 -3.13
CA LEU A 135 -18.44 -11.58 -4.30
C LEU A 135 -18.52 -13.07 -3.90
N LYS A 136 -19.72 -13.64 -3.95
CA LYS A 136 -20.00 -15.02 -3.54
C LYS A 136 -21.20 -15.53 -4.33
N ASP A 137 -21.20 -16.80 -4.75
CA ASP A 137 -22.34 -17.42 -5.44
C ASP A 137 -22.87 -16.66 -6.67
N GLY A 138 -21.98 -15.99 -7.42
CA GLY A 138 -22.32 -15.19 -8.60
C GLY A 138 -23.03 -13.86 -8.28
N VAL A 139 -23.13 -13.48 -7.01
CA VAL A 139 -23.79 -12.26 -6.55
C VAL A 139 -22.86 -11.40 -5.68
N ALA A 140 -23.16 -10.11 -5.62
CA ALA A 140 -22.47 -9.16 -4.75
C ALA A 140 -23.29 -8.90 -3.49
N HIS A 141 -22.71 -9.11 -2.33
CA HIS A 141 -23.35 -8.80 -1.04
C HIS A 141 -22.63 -7.64 -0.35
N CYS A 142 -23.38 -6.59 -0.01
CA CYS A 142 -22.88 -5.53 0.87
C CYS A 142 -22.75 -6.07 2.29
N LEU A 143 -21.52 -6.14 2.82
CA LEU A 143 -21.27 -6.53 4.21
C LEU A 143 -21.48 -5.37 5.17
N THR A 144 -20.97 -4.20 4.79
CA THR A 144 -21.08 -2.97 5.57
C THR A 144 -21.20 -1.77 4.64
N ASP A 145 -22.18 -0.91 4.94
CA ASP A 145 -22.30 0.39 4.30
C ASP A 145 -21.11 1.30 4.64
N LEU A 146 -20.98 2.40 3.89
CA LEU A 146 -19.96 3.42 4.15
C LEU A 146 -20.06 3.96 5.57
N ALA A 147 -19.02 3.69 6.36
CA ALA A 147 -18.90 4.18 7.72
C ALA A 147 -17.44 4.54 8.04
N GLY A 148 -17.28 5.24 9.16
CA GLY A 148 -15.98 5.67 9.68
C GLY A 148 -15.49 4.85 10.88
N SER A 149 -16.09 3.70 11.18
CA SER A 149 -15.79 2.91 12.38
C SER A 149 -15.00 1.64 12.02
N PRO A 150 -13.68 1.58 12.31
CA PRO A 150 -12.82 0.44 11.95
C PRO A 150 -13.35 -0.88 12.52
N GLU A 151 -13.69 -0.90 13.81
CA GLU A 151 -14.10 -2.10 14.53
C GLU A 151 -15.42 -2.69 14.03
N ALA A 152 -16.32 -1.85 13.52
CA ALA A 152 -17.56 -2.31 12.92
C ALA A 152 -17.29 -3.10 11.63
N HIS A 153 -16.40 -2.59 10.77
CA HIS A 153 -15.99 -3.26 9.53
C HIS A 153 -15.22 -4.54 9.80
N ILE A 154 -14.26 -4.52 10.72
CA ILE A 154 -13.44 -5.68 11.07
C ILE A 154 -14.31 -6.80 11.64
N ARG A 155 -15.24 -6.48 12.56
CA ARG A 155 -16.16 -7.47 13.11
C ARG A 155 -17.07 -8.08 12.04
N ALA A 156 -17.58 -7.28 11.12
CA ALA A 156 -18.43 -7.76 10.03
C ALA A 156 -17.67 -8.67 9.06
N LEU A 157 -16.42 -8.33 8.76
CA LEU A 157 -15.53 -9.11 7.90
C LEU A 157 -15.17 -10.46 8.54
N MET A 158 -14.63 -10.43 9.77
CA MET A 158 -14.19 -11.64 10.47
C MET A 158 -15.34 -12.56 10.88
N GLY A 159 -16.55 -12.01 11.02
CA GLY A 159 -17.76 -12.79 11.32
C GLY A 159 -18.36 -13.54 10.13
N LYS A 160 -17.92 -13.27 8.89
CA LYS A 160 -18.50 -13.83 7.65
C LYS A 160 -17.42 -14.36 6.70
N LEU A 161 -16.58 -15.27 7.21
CA LEU A 161 -15.53 -15.93 6.42
C LEU A 161 -16.06 -17.25 5.85
N GLU A 162 -16.79 -17.16 4.75
CA GLU A 162 -17.28 -18.33 4.01
C GLU A 162 -17.11 -18.12 2.51
N CYS A 163 -16.52 -19.10 1.83
CA CYS A 163 -16.36 -19.09 0.38
C CYS A 163 -17.28 -20.10 -0.30
N SER A 164 -17.95 -19.67 -1.37
CA SER A 164 -18.68 -20.57 -2.26
C SER A 164 -18.99 -19.92 -3.62
N GLY A 165 -19.29 -20.79 -4.60
CA GLY A 165 -19.71 -20.40 -5.93
C GLY A 165 -18.67 -19.62 -6.72
N ASP A 166 -19.12 -18.81 -7.67
CA ASP A 166 -18.27 -18.03 -8.57
C ASP A 166 -18.29 -16.53 -8.24
N ALA A 167 -17.28 -15.79 -8.68
CA ALA A 167 -17.23 -14.34 -8.53
C ALA A 167 -17.97 -13.64 -9.69
N SER A 168 -18.72 -12.58 -9.40
CA SER A 168 -19.30 -11.69 -10.40
C SER A 168 -18.82 -10.25 -10.19
N LEU A 169 -17.89 -9.82 -11.04
CA LEU A 169 -17.35 -8.47 -11.00
C LEU A 169 -18.38 -7.42 -11.43
N GLN A 170 -19.24 -7.73 -12.39
CA GLN A 170 -20.29 -6.83 -12.87
C GLN A 170 -21.27 -6.48 -11.74
N ASN A 171 -21.81 -7.49 -11.04
CA ASN A 171 -22.74 -7.26 -9.94
C ASN A 171 -22.09 -6.45 -8.80
N GLY A 172 -20.80 -6.71 -8.53
CA GLY A 172 -20.03 -5.94 -7.56
C GLY A 172 -19.87 -4.46 -7.95
N LEU A 173 -19.50 -4.21 -9.20
CA LEU A 173 -19.31 -2.85 -9.71
C LEU A 173 -20.63 -2.09 -9.83
N ASP A 174 -21.71 -2.73 -10.27
CA ASP A 174 -23.02 -2.09 -10.39
C ASP A 174 -23.56 -1.68 -9.01
N LEU A 175 -23.49 -2.57 -8.01
CA LEU A 175 -23.85 -2.26 -6.62
C LEU A 175 -23.04 -1.08 -6.06
N VAL A 176 -21.72 -1.12 -6.23
CA VAL A 176 -20.84 -0.07 -5.72
C VAL A 176 -21.04 1.25 -6.47
N ASN A 177 -21.31 1.21 -7.78
CA ASN A 177 -21.64 2.39 -8.57
C ASN A 177 -22.94 3.05 -8.10
N GLU A 178 -23.99 2.28 -7.78
CA GLU A 178 -25.22 2.82 -7.21
C GLU A 178 -24.99 3.50 -5.85
N LEU A 179 -24.21 2.86 -4.97
CA LEU A 179 -23.91 3.38 -3.64
C LEU A 179 -23.02 4.64 -3.71
N LEU A 180 -21.98 4.63 -4.55
CA LEU A 180 -21.06 5.77 -4.73
C LEU A 180 -21.72 6.96 -5.43
N ASN A 181 -22.75 6.74 -6.25
CA ASN A 181 -23.48 7.82 -6.92
C ASN A 181 -24.32 8.67 -5.96
N GLN A 182 -24.71 8.13 -4.80
CA GLN A 182 -25.39 8.89 -3.74
C GLN A 182 -24.46 9.87 -3.02
N ILE A 183 -23.14 9.72 -3.20
CA ILE A 183 -22.13 10.49 -2.48
C ILE A 183 -21.91 11.84 -3.16
N PRO A 184 -21.72 12.92 -2.39
CA PRO A 184 -21.41 14.23 -2.92
C PRO A 184 -20.21 14.25 -3.88
N SER A 185 -20.25 15.13 -4.88
CA SER A 185 -19.24 15.22 -5.94
C SER A 185 -17.85 15.67 -5.47
N TYR A 186 -17.74 16.23 -4.26
CA TYR A 186 -16.44 16.62 -3.67
C TYR A 186 -15.64 15.43 -3.14
N GLY A 187 -16.30 14.28 -2.94
CA GLY A 187 -15.67 13.08 -2.43
C GLY A 187 -14.94 12.32 -3.54
N HIS A 188 -13.75 11.82 -3.23
CA HIS A 188 -13.07 10.89 -4.11
C HIS A 188 -13.72 9.52 -4.00
N ARG A 189 -14.20 9.01 -5.13
CA ARG A 189 -14.89 7.72 -5.24
C ARG A 189 -13.87 6.67 -5.68
N GLU A 190 -13.60 5.72 -4.80
CA GLU A 190 -12.57 4.71 -5.01
C GLU A 190 -13.13 3.31 -4.77
N VAL A 191 -12.62 2.35 -5.55
CA VAL A 191 -12.92 0.93 -5.39
C VAL A 191 -11.59 0.17 -5.39
N LEU A 192 -11.38 -0.64 -4.36
CA LEU A 192 -10.26 -1.57 -4.26
C LEU A 192 -10.79 -2.99 -4.32
N ILE A 193 -10.36 -3.77 -5.30
CA ILE A 193 -10.84 -5.13 -5.52
C ILE A 193 -9.70 -6.10 -5.23
N LEU A 194 -9.90 -7.00 -4.27
CA LEU A 194 -9.03 -8.14 -4.04
C LEU A 194 -9.63 -9.33 -4.77
N TYR A 195 -9.02 -9.71 -5.88
CA TYR A 195 -9.58 -10.69 -6.81
C TYR A 195 -8.77 -11.99 -6.78
N SER A 196 -9.44 -13.10 -6.51
CA SER A 196 -8.81 -14.41 -6.38
C SER A 196 -9.06 -15.32 -7.59
N ALA A 197 -10.26 -15.24 -8.19
CA ALA A 197 -10.65 -16.08 -9.30
C ALA A 197 -9.87 -15.73 -10.58
N LEU A 198 -9.83 -16.69 -11.51
CA LEU A 198 -9.26 -16.51 -12.86
C LEU A 198 -10.32 -16.23 -13.92
N CYS A 199 -11.59 -16.21 -13.53
CA CYS A 199 -12.71 -15.88 -14.39
C CYS A 199 -13.73 -15.08 -13.58
N THR A 200 -14.60 -14.37 -14.30
CA THR A 200 -15.76 -13.66 -13.74
C THR A 200 -17.01 -14.22 -14.42
N CYS A 201 -18.06 -14.45 -13.64
CA CYS A 201 -19.34 -14.99 -14.08
C CYS A 201 -20.39 -13.87 -14.01
N ASP A 202 -20.45 -13.08 -15.08
CA ASP A 202 -21.28 -11.89 -15.15
C ASP A 202 -22.54 -12.10 -16.02
N PRO A 203 -23.69 -11.51 -15.66
CA PRO A 203 -24.95 -11.70 -16.38
C PRO A 203 -25.01 -10.98 -17.75
N GLY A 204 -24.23 -9.90 -17.95
CA GLY A 204 -24.23 -9.09 -19.15
C GLY A 204 -22.85 -8.62 -19.58
N ASP A 205 -22.79 -7.58 -20.40
CA ASP A 205 -21.52 -7.02 -20.88
C ASP A 205 -20.85 -6.13 -19.81
N ILE A 206 -19.76 -6.64 -19.23
CA ILE A 206 -18.95 -5.92 -18.26
C ILE A 206 -18.33 -4.64 -18.84
N MET A 207 -18.10 -4.57 -20.16
CA MET A 207 -17.49 -3.40 -20.79
C MET A 207 -18.40 -2.18 -20.66
N GLU A 208 -19.71 -2.36 -20.73
CA GLU A 208 -20.68 -1.29 -20.46
C GLU A 208 -20.61 -0.81 -19.01
N THR A 209 -20.48 -1.73 -18.05
CA THR A 209 -20.33 -1.40 -16.62
C THR A 209 -19.03 -0.64 -16.36
N ILE A 210 -17.92 -0.99 -17.03
CA ILE A 210 -16.66 -0.23 -16.97
C ILE A 210 -16.88 1.20 -17.47
N GLN A 211 -17.59 1.37 -18.59
CA GLN A 211 -17.93 2.71 -19.10
C GLN A 211 -18.87 3.49 -18.16
N LYS A 212 -19.80 2.81 -17.46
CA LYS A 212 -20.61 3.44 -16.41
C LYS A 212 -19.74 3.94 -15.26
N CYS A 213 -18.81 3.12 -14.76
CA CYS A 213 -17.87 3.52 -13.69
C CYS A 213 -17.02 4.74 -14.10
N LYS A 214 -16.53 4.76 -15.34
CA LYS A 214 -15.78 5.89 -15.91
C LYS A 214 -16.63 7.17 -15.95
N LYS A 215 -17.88 7.08 -16.42
CA LYS A 215 -18.83 8.21 -16.42
C LYS A 215 -19.13 8.73 -15.01
N SER A 216 -19.23 7.82 -14.02
CA SER A 216 -19.44 8.15 -12.60
C SER A 216 -18.18 8.65 -11.89
N LYS A 217 -17.05 8.78 -12.60
CA LYS A 217 -15.74 9.23 -12.07
C LYS A 217 -15.22 8.38 -10.91
N ILE A 218 -15.46 7.07 -10.99
CA ILE A 218 -15.02 6.11 -9.97
C ILE A 218 -13.65 5.57 -10.38
N ARG A 219 -12.68 5.63 -9.46
CA ARG A 219 -11.35 5.04 -9.66
C ARG A 219 -11.32 3.60 -9.14
N CYS A 220 -11.14 2.62 -10.01
CA CYS A 220 -11.09 1.21 -9.63
C CYS A 220 -9.65 0.69 -9.68
N SER A 221 -9.15 0.18 -8.56
CA SER A 221 -7.86 -0.52 -8.48
C SER A 221 -8.10 -1.98 -8.10
N VAL A 222 -7.32 -2.88 -8.69
CA VAL A 222 -7.49 -4.33 -8.47
C VAL A 222 -6.15 -4.95 -8.13
N ILE A 223 -6.15 -5.79 -7.10
CA ILE A 223 -5.03 -6.64 -6.71
C ILE A 223 -5.46 -8.08 -6.99
N GLY A 224 -4.87 -8.68 -8.03
CA GLY A 224 -5.02 -10.10 -8.35
C GLY A 224 -4.12 -10.96 -7.47
N ILE A 225 -4.63 -12.06 -6.96
CA ILE A 225 -3.86 -12.94 -6.07
C ILE A 225 -3.02 -13.97 -6.84
N SER A 226 -3.51 -14.44 -7.99
CA SER A 226 -2.87 -15.53 -8.73
C SER A 226 -2.30 -15.07 -10.07
N ALA A 227 -3.13 -14.48 -10.92
CA ALA A 227 -2.73 -14.11 -12.28
C ALA A 227 -3.32 -12.77 -12.70
N GLU A 228 -2.73 -12.22 -13.77
CA GLU A 228 -3.24 -11.04 -14.43
C GLU A 228 -4.47 -11.37 -15.29
N LEU A 229 -5.57 -10.63 -15.07
CA LEU A 229 -6.78 -10.72 -15.88
C LEU A 229 -6.91 -9.52 -16.80
N TYR A 230 -7.13 -9.79 -18.09
CA TYR A 230 -7.30 -8.75 -19.11
C TYR A 230 -8.41 -7.75 -18.75
N ILE A 231 -9.58 -8.24 -18.31
CA ILE A 231 -10.73 -7.41 -17.97
C ILE A 231 -10.41 -6.48 -16.78
N CYS A 232 -9.76 -7.01 -15.74
CA CYS A 232 -9.35 -6.21 -14.58
C CYS A 232 -8.28 -5.17 -14.95
N LYS A 233 -7.32 -5.53 -15.80
CA LYS A 233 -6.32 -4.59 -16.33
C LYS A 233 -6.98 -3.46 -17.11
N TYR A 234 -7.92 -3.80 -18.00
CA TYR A 234 -8.68 -2.84 -18.80
C TYR A 234 -9.52 -1.91 -17.90
N LEU A 235 -10.22 -2.45 -16.89
CA LEU A 235 -10.96 -1.67 -15.89
C LEU A 235 -10.05 -0.64 -15.20
N CYS A 236 -8.87 -1.04 -14.71
CA CYS A 236 -7.94 -0.13 -14.04
C CYS A 236 -7.44 0.97 -14.99
N GLN A 237 -7.10 0.62 -16.23
CA GLN A 237 -6.63 1.58 -17.24
C GLN A 237 -7.70 2.62 -17.61
N GLU A 238 -8.95 2.19 -17.81
CA GLU A 238 -10.05 3.08 -18.17
C GLU A 238 -10.50 4.00 -17.04
N THR A 239 -10.37 3.55 -15.79
CA THR A 239 -10.78 4.31 -14.59
C THR A 239 -9.62 5.09 -13.93
N GLY A 240 -8.39 4.97 -14.45
CA GLY A 240 -7.20 5.61 -13.88
C GLY A 240 -6.74 5.02 -12.54
N GLY A 241 -7.09 3.76 -12.28
CA GLY A 241 -6.61 2.99 -11.13
C GLY A 241 -5.36 2.17 -11.44
N LEU A 242 -5.01 1.27 -10.51
CA LEU A 242 -3.79 0.47 -10.57
C LEU A 242 -4.14 -1.03 -10.58
N TYR A 243 -3.38 -1.81 -11.33
CA TYR A 243 -3.50 -3.26 -11.37
C TYR A 243 -2.20 -3.90 -10.89
N TYR A 244 -2.30 -4.72 -9.86
CA TYR A 244 -1.15 -5.43 -9.29
C TYR A 244 -1.45 -6.93 -9.17
N VAL A 245 -0.40 -7.75 -9.22
CA VAL A 245 -0.48 -9.18 -8.96
C VAL A 245 0.37 -9.50 -7.75
N ALA A 246 -0.23 -10.08 -6.73
CA ALA A 246 0.48 -10.51 -5.52
C ALA A 246 1.31 -11.76 -5.83
N LEU A 247 2.46 -11.88 -5.15
CA LEU A 247 3.37 -13.02 -5.32
C LEU A 247 3.38 -13.89 -4.06
N ASP A 248 3.46 -13.24 -2.90
CA ASP A 248 3.49 -13.86 -1.58
C ASP A 248 2.63 -13.05 -0.59
N GLU A 249 2.50 -13.54 0.66
CA GLU A 249 1.69 -12.88 1.70
C GLU A 249 2.23 -11.49 2.05
N LEU A 250 3.56 -11.34 2.06
CA LEU A 250 4.21 -10.07 2.37
C LEU A 250 3.99 -9.05 1.27
N HIS A 251 4.16 -9.41 0.00
CA HIS A 251 3.87 -8.52 -1.11
C HIS A 251 2.38 -8.15 -1.16
N LEU A 252 1.46 -9.09 -0.90
CA LEU A 252 0.03 -8.76 -0.81
C LEU A 252 -0.22 -7.69 0.26
N LYS A 253 0.38 -7.83 1.44
CA LYS A 253 0.28 -6.82 2.50
C LYS A 253 0.81 -5.46 2.03
N GLU A 254 1.97 -5.43 1.39
CA GLU A 254 2.56 -4.18 0.88
C GLU A 254 1.64 -3.51 -0.16
N LEU A 255 1.12 -4.28 -1.12
CA LEU A 255 0.24 -3.77 -2.17
C LEU A 255 -1.07 -3.19 -1.60
N VAL A 256 -1.67 -3.87 -0.63
CA VAL A 256 -2.89 -3.37 0.01
C VAL A 256 -2.60 -2.08 0.80
N LEU A 257 -1.48 -2.03 1.53
CA LEU A 257 -1.09 -0.84 2.30
C LEU A 257 -0.67 0.33 1.41
N GLU A 258 -0.21 0.11 0.18
CA GLU A 258 0.10 1.16 -0.79
C GLU A 258 -1.14 2.00 -1.15
N HIS A 259 -2.35 1.45 -0.99
CA HIS A 259 -3.60 2.16 -1.18
C HIS A 259 -4.06 2.97 0.05
N ALA A 260 -3.36 2.86 1.19
CA ALA A 260 -3.65 3.65 2.38
C ALA A 260 -3.42 5.15 2.18
N PRO A 261 -2.28 5.65 1.67
CA PRO A 261 -2.12 7.07 1.38
C PRO A 261 -3.10 7.56 0.30
N PRO A 262 -3.58 8.81 0.38
CA PRO A 262 -4.49 9.37 -0.61
C PRO A 262 -3.81 9.50 -1.97
N PRO A 263 -4.40 8.94 -3.04
CA PRO A 263 -3.79 9.03 -4.37
C PRO A 263 -3.83 10.47 -4.90
N PRO A 264 -2.96 10.81 -5.87
CA PRO A 264 -3.04 12.10 -6.55
C PRO A 264 -4.40 12.24 -7.25
N ALA A 265 -5.04 13.39 -7.09
CA ALA A 265 -6.28 13.68 -7.78
C ALA A 265 -6.01 13.78 -9.28
N ILE A 266 -6.84 13.10 -10.09
CA ILE A 266 -6.85 13.29 -11.53
C ILE A 266 -7.36 14.71 -11.78
N ALA A 267 -6.60 15.53 -12.52
CA ALA A 267 -6.87 16.97 -12.69
C ALA A 267 -8.30 17.27 -13.15
N GLU A 268 -8.90 16.40 -13.96
CA GLU A 268 -10.27 16.52 -14.47
C GLU A 268 -11.37 16.37 -13.40
N PHE A 269 -11.05 15.75 -12.27
CA PHE A 269 -11.98 15.44 -11.18
C PHE A 269 -11.73 16.27 -9.93
N ALA A 270 -10.71 17.12 -9.94
CA ALA A 270 -10.20 17.83 -8.78
C ALA A 270 -10.91 19.17 -8.52
N ILE A 271 -12.25 19.16 -8.41
CA ILE A 271 -13.02 20.37 -8.12
C ILE A 271 -12.87 20.72 -6.63
N SER A 272 -12.33 21.90 -6.34
CA SER A 272 -12.22 22.40 -4.96
C SER A 272 -13.59 22.87 -4.46
N ASN A 273 -14.14 22.15 -3.48
CA ASN A 273 -15.40 22.49 -2.84
C ASN A 273 -15.16 22.81 -1.36
N LEU A 274 -15.77 23.91 -0.89
CA LEU A 274 -15.71 24.29 0.52
C LEU A 274 -16.83 23.57 1.29
N ILE A 275 -16.43 22.70 2.23
CA ILE A 275 -17.35 21.91 3.04
C ILE A 275 -17.46 22.53 4.43
N LYS A 276 -18.69 22.65 4.94
CA LYS A 276 -18.92 23.09 6.32
C LYS A 276 -18.69 21.90 7.26
N MET A 277 -17.70 22.00 8.14
CA MET A 277 -17.44 21.02 9.20
C MET A 277 -17.79 21.58 10.58
N GLY A 278 -18.18 20.70 11.50
CA GLY A 278 -18.43 21.03 12.89
C GLY A 278 -17.35 20.46 13.81
N PHE A 279 -16.83 21.28 14.71
CA PHE A 279 -15.93 20.85 15.79
C PHE A 279 -16.73 20.69 17.08
N PRO A 280 -17.14 19.47 17.45
CA PRO A 280 -17.92 19.25 18.65
C PRO A 280 -17.02 19.30 19.89
N GLN A 281 -17.59 19.78 20.99
CA GLN A 281 -16.92 19.72 22.29
C GLN A 281 -17.22 18.38 22.97
N ARG A 282 -16.19 17.79 23.60
CA ARG A 282 -16.34 16.60 24.44
C ARG A 282 -17.02 17.00 25.75
N ALA A 283 -18.15 16.38 26.06
CA ALA A 283 -18.83 16.56 27.34
C ALA A 283 -18.05 15.89 28.47
N ALA A 284 -18.20 16.41 29.70
CA ALA A 284 -17.60 15.85 30.90
C ALA A 284 -18.03 14.39 31.12
N GLU A 285 -17.12 13.59 31.66
CA GLU A 285 -17.36 12.18 32.00
C GLU A 285 -18.35 12.09 33.18
N GLY A 286 -19.31 11.15 33.09
CA GLY A 286 -20.31 10.91 34.14
C GLY A 286 -21.74 11.35 33.80
N VAL A 287 -21.96 12.12 32.73
CA VAL A 287 -23.32 12.50 32.30
C VAL A 287 -23.95 11.40 31.45
N VAL A 288 -24.97 10.73 31.98
CA VAL A 288 -25.79 9.78 31.19
C VAL A 288 -26.48 10.55 30.08
N SER A 289 -26.29 10.10 28.84
CA SER A 289 -26.97 10.73 27.71
C SER A 289 -27.35 9.77 26.63
N ILE A 290 -28.50 10.05 26.02
CA ILE A 290 -29.00 9.29 24.89
C ILE A 290 -28.25 9.75 23.66
N CYS A 291 -27.49 8.83 23.06
CA CYS A 291 -26.73 9.10 21.85
C CYS A 291 -27.65 9.02 20.63
N SER A 292 -27.61 10.01 19.73
CA SER A 292 -28.43 10.00 18.52
C SER A 292 -28.04 8.88 17.53
N CYS A 293 -26.86 8.28 17.69
CA CYS A 293 -26.37 7.18 16.84
C CYS A 293 -27.03 5.84 17.17
N HIS A 294 -27.09 5.48 18.46
CA HIS A 294 -27.55 4.17 18.91
C HIS A 294 -28.96 4.21 19.53
N LYS A 295 -29.49 5.41 19.82
CA LYS A 295 -30.73 5.63 20.58
C LYS A 295 -30.72 4.98 21.98
N GLU A 296 -29.53 4.60 22.45
CA GLU A 296 -29.28 4.01 23.75
C GLU A 296 -28.66 5.06 24.68
N ALA A 297 -28.98 4.95 25.96
CA ALA A 297 -28.33 5.73 27.00
C ALA A 297 -26.93 5.15 27.24
N LYS A 298 -25.89 5.87 26.82
CA LYS A 298 -24.52 5.52 27.14
C LYS A 298 -24.04 6.37 28.32
N VAL A 299 -23.37 5.69 29.25
CA VAL A 299 -22.70 6.33 30.38
C VAL A 299 -21.26 6.59 29.95
N GLY A 300 -20.91 7.86 29.73
CA GLY A 300 -19.57 8.22 29.26
C GLY A 300 -19.54 9.54 28.48
N GLY A 301 -18.32 10.07 28.29
CA GLY A 301 -18.10 11.28 27.51
C GLY A 301 -18.59 11.13 26.06
N GLY A 302 -19.37 12.09 25.60
CA GLY A 302 -19.89 12.15 24.23
C GLY A 302 -19.62 13.51 23.60
N TYR A 303 -19.72 13.58 22.29
CA TYR A 303 -19.47 14.79 21.51
C TYR A 303 -20.79 15.52 21.23
N THR A 304 -20.82 16.83 21.48
CA THR A 304 -22.03 17.64 21.25
C THR A 304 -21.91 18.38 19.93
N CYS A 305 -22.84 18.12 19.00
CA CYS A 305 -22.89 18.80 17.70
C CYS A 305 -23.05 20.33 17.91
N PRO A 306 -22.21 21.17 17.27
CA PRO A 306 -22.28 22.61 17.47
C PRO A 306 -23.58 23.24 16.92
N ARG A 307 -24.17 22.64 15.86
CA ARG A 307 -25.35 23.16 15.16
C ARG A 307 -26.68 22.78 15.83
N CYS A 308 -26.95 21.49 16.01
CA CYS A 308 -28.22 21.00 16.54
C CYS A 308 -28.16 20.51 17.99
N LYS A 309 -26.98 20.57 18.63
CA LYS A 309 -26.74 20.09 20.01
C LYS A 309 -27.03 18.59 20.23
N ALA A 310 -27.22 17.82 19.16
CA ALA A 310 -27.30 16.36 19.22
C ALA A 310 -26.02 15.77 19.80
N ARG A 311 -26.14 14.72 20.61
CA ARG A 311 -24.99 13.99 21.15
C ARG A 311 -24.63 12.81 20.27
N VAL A 312 -23.34 12.67 20.04
CA VAL A 312 -22.72 11.68 19.18
C VAL A 312 -21.65 10.93 19.97
N CYS A 313 -21.58 9.63 19.74
CA CYS A 313 -20.72 8.73 20.51
C CYS A 313 -19.24 8.81 20.05
N GLU A 314 -19.02 8.82 18.73
CA GLU A 314 -17.69 8.69 18.13
C GLU A 314 -17.49 9.73 17.02
N LEU A 315 -16.23 10.09 16.78
CA LEU A 315 -15.80 10.96 15.69
C LEU A 315 -14.75 10.24 14.87
N PRO A 316 -14.63 10.57 13.57
CA PRO A 316 -15.46 11.51 12.81
C PRO A 316 -16.75 10.84 12.33
N THR A 317 -17.86 11.58 12.36
CA THR A 317 -19.17 11.06 11.94
C THR A 317 -20.06 12.18 11.41
N GLU A 318 -21.04 11.83 10.58
CA GLU A 318 -22.08 12.77 10.14
C GLU A 318 -23.22 12.84 11.16
N CYS A 319 -23.63 14.06 11.51
CA CYS A 319 -24.74 14.26 12.42
C CYS A 319 -26.08 13.87 11.77
N ARG A 320 -26.72 12.81 12.27
CA ARG A 320 -28.01 12.29 11.77
C ARG A 320 -29.19 13.29 11.81
N ILE A 321 -29.08 14.38 12.57
CA ILE A 321 -30.16 15.38 12.69
C ILE A 321 -29.96 16.53 11.70
N CYS A 322 -28.73 17.03 11.54
CA CYS A 322 -28.47 18.25 10.77
C CYS A 322 -27.55 18.07 9.55
N GLY A 323 -27.08 16.85 9.29
CA GLY A 323 -26.19 16.50 8.16
C GLY A 323 -24.79 17.14 8.24
N LEU A 324 -24.43 17.73 9.38
CA LEU A 324 -23.11 18.35 9.53
C LEU A 324 -22.06 17.28 9.82
N THR A 325 -20.98 17.25 9.04
CA THR A 325 -19.80 16.40 9.30
C THR A 325 -19.10 16.89 10.57
N LEU A 326 -19.02 16.03 11.57
CA LEU A 326 -18.38 16.30 12.85
C LEU A 326 -16.98 15.71 12.88
N VAL A 327 -15.98 16.55 13.16
CA VAL A 327 -14.56 16.20 13.10
C VAL A 327 -13.83 16.82 14.29
N SER A 328 -12.79 16.15 14.79
CA SER A 328 -11.90 16.70 15.81
C SER A 328 -10.67 17.35 15.15
N SER A 329 -10.09 18.37 15.78
CA SER A 329 -8.85 18.98 15.27
C SER A 329 -7.70 17.98 15.10
N PRO A 330 -7.49 16.98 16.00
CA PRO A 330 -6.51 15.93 15.79
C PRO A 330 -6.73 15.09 14.52
N HIS A 331 -7.97 14.86 14.10
CA HIS A 331 -8.26 14.11 12.87
C HIS A 331 -7.81 14.89 11.64
N LEU A 332 -8.03 16.20 11.61
CA LEU A 332 -7.49 17.03 10.54
C LEU A 332 -5.97 17.04 10.57
N ALA A 333 -5.37 17.21 11.75
CA ALA A 333 -3.92 17.21 11.97
C ALA A 333 -3.24 15.96 11.37
N ARG A 334 -3.83 14.78 11.58
CA ARG A 334 -3.34 13.51 11.01
C ARG A 334 -3.43 13.43 9.49
N SER A 335 -4.07 14.35 8.78
CA SER A 335 -4.03 14.34 7.31
C SER A 335 -3.07 15.39 6.72
N TYR A 336 -2.44 16.22 7.57
CA TYR A 336 -1.54 17.28 7.11
C TYR A 336 -0.24 16.76 6.51
N HIS A 337 0.27 15.61 6.96
CA HIS A 337 1.53 15.06 6.42
C HIS A 337 1.40 14.65 4.96
N HIS A 338 0.18 14.31 4.50
CA HIS A 338 -0.09 14.08 3.09
C HIS A 338 0.01 15.37 2.27
N LEU A 339 -0.36 16.52 2.84
CA LEU A 339 -0.34 17.82 2.17
C LEU A 339 1.07 18.42 2.12
N PHE A 340 1.84 18.24 3.19
CA PHE A 340 3.19 18.78 3.33
C PHE A 340 4.18 17.66 3.68
N PRO A 341 4.47 16.75 2.73
CA PRO A 341 5.42 15.68 2.97
C PRO A 341 6.83 16.25 3.19
N ILE A 342 7.62 15.56 4.01
CA ILE A 342 9.04 15.87 4.18
C ILE A 342 9.77 15.57 2.87
N THR A 343 10.68 16.46 2.47
CA THR A 343 11.59 16.21 1.35
C THR A 343 12.50 15.01 1.67
N PRO A 344 12.63 14.03 0.77
CA PRO A 344 13.54 12.90 0.95
C PRO A 344 14.96 13.36 1.30
N PHE A 345 15.61 12.63 2.20
CA PHE A 345 16.98 12.96 2.60
C PHE A 345 18.00 12.53 1.52
N ASN A 346 19.08 13.31 1.42
CA ASN A 346 20.14 13.09 0.45
C ASN A 346 21.15 12.08 0.97
N ASP A 347 21.62 11.20 0.09
CA ASP A 347 22.64 10.20 0.38
C ASP A 347 23.96 10.91 0.66
N LEU A 348 24.59 10.59 1.78
CA LEU A 348 25.98 10.98 1.97
C LEU A 348 26.88 9.95 1.30
N SER A 349 27.69 10.43 0.34
CA SER A 349 28.77 9.63 -0.20
C SER A 349 29.82 9.38 0.88
N PRO A 350 30.46 8.18 0.91
CA PRO A 350 31.47 7.83 1.91
C PRO A 350 32.70 8.76 1.91
N SER A 351 32.91 9.54 0.85
CA SER A 351 33.99 10.51 0.74
C SER A 351 33.74 11.76 1.57
N VAL A 352 32.48 12.22 1.71
CA VAL A 352 32.13 13.44 2.46
C VAL A 352 32.28 13.24 3.98
N LEU A 353 31.97 12.04 4.46
CA LEU A 353 32.16 11.64 5.88
C LEU A 353 33.62 11.69 6.34
N ARG A 354 34.60 11.62 5.42
CA ARG A 354 36.03 11.69 5.75
C ARG A 354 36.53 13.13 5.94
N TYR A 355 35.88 14.10 5.30
CA TYR A 355 36.28 15.52 5.36
C TYR A 355 35.55 16.30 6.46
N SER A 356 34.39 15.82 6.94
CA SER A 356 33.67 16.41 8.07
C SER A 356 34.29 15.98 9.41
N GLN A 357 35.55 16.33 9.67
CA GLN A 357 36.25 15.92 10.89
C GLN A 357 35.71 16.55 12.18
N ASN A 358 34.75 17.50 12.14
CA ASN A 358 34.50 18.36 13.29
C ASN A 358 33.06 18.64 13.74
N SER A 359 32.00 17.93 13.28
CA SER A 359 30.66 18.26 13.84
C SER A 359 29.56 17.19 13.92
N ALA A 360 29.66 16.00 13.35
CA ALA A 360 28.61 14.98 13.60
C ALA A 360 29.11 13.54 13.41
N LYS A 361 29.59 12.93 14.50
CA LYS A 361 29.89 11.48 14.55
C LYS A 361 28.66 10.62 14.83
N ASN A 362 27.57 11.24 15.28
CA ASN A 362 26.39 10.55 15.76
C ASN A 362 25.16 10.95 14.94
N CYS A 363 24.20 10.05 14.83
CA CYS A 363 22.88 10.35 14.29
C CYS A 363 22.19 11.42 15.14
N PHE A 364 21.65 12.47 14.53
CA PHE A 364 20.94 13.52 15.26
C PHE A 364 19.67 13.00 15.96
N GLY A 365 19.00 11.99 15.39
CA GLY A 365 17.77 11.41 15.95
C GLY A 365 18.02 10.49 17.14
N CYS A 366 18.75 9.39 16.92
CA CYS A 366 18.97 8.35 17.93
C CYS A 366 20.30 8.45 18.70
N GLN A 367 21.16 9.42 18.35
CA GLN A 367 22.50 9.61 18.94
C GLN A 367 23.47 8.43 18.78
N GLN A 368 23.11 7.41 18.00
CA GLN A 368 23.99 6.29 17.69
C GLN A 368 25.23 6.74 16.91
N SER A 369 26.40 6.19 17.27
CA SER A 369 27.65 6.41 16.53
C SER A 369 27.51 5.87 15.10
N LEU A 370 27.79 6.73 14.11
CA LEU A 370 27.80 6.38 12.70
C LEU A 370 29.16 5.83 12.24
N GLN A 371 30.14 5.81 13.15
CA GLN A 371 31.42 5.13 12.98
C GLN A 371 31.37 3.76 13.69
N ASN A 372 31.16 2.68 12.94
CA ASN A 372 31.41 1.34 13.44
C ASN A 372 32.89 0.97 13.19
N PRO A 373 33.63 0.44 14.19
CA PRO A 373 35.02 0.03 14.06
C PRO A 373 35.23 -1.29 13.30
N GLY A 374 34.16 -1.99 12.92
CA GLY A 374 34.18 -3.08 11.94
C GLY A 374 33.82 -2.53 10.56
N ASN A 375 34.48 -3.01 9.51
CA ASN A 375 34.47 -2.54 8.11
C ASN A 375 33.08 -2.43 7.40
N GLN A 376 31.97 -2.45 8.13
CA GLN A 376 30.60 -2.30 7.65
C GLN A 376 30.23 -0.82 7.58
N ARG A 377 30.27 -0.28 6.36
CA ARG A 377 29.94 1.12 6.07
C ARG A 377 28.48 1.38 6.41
N VAL A 378 28.22 2.16 7.46
CA VAL A 378 26.87 2.61 7.78
C VAL A 378 26.47 3.68 6.77
N SER A 379 25.49 3.36 5.91
CA SER A 379 24.93 4.35 4.99
C SER A 379 24.22 5.43 5.81
N CYS A 380 24.53 6.69 5.54
CA CYS A 380 23.99 7.84 6.26
C CYS A 380 23.25 8.75 5.27
N VAL A 381 22.26 9.47 5.79
CA VAL A 381 21.47 10.41 5.00
C VAL A 381 21.48 11.79 5.67
N THR A 382 21.30 12.83 4.86
CA THR A 382 21.30 14.21 5.33
C THR A 382 20.04 14.94 4.88
N CYS A 383 19.41 15.64 5.82
CA CYS A 383 18.26 16.48 5.51
C CYS A 383 18.70 17.68 4.64
N PRO A 384 18.06 17.94 3.48
CA PRO A 384 18.43 19.06 2.62
C PRO A 384 18.20 20.44 3.27
N ASN A 385 17.27 20.54 4.23
CA ASN A 385 16.88 21.80 4.84
C ASN A 385 17.79 22.16 6.03
N CYS A 386 17.84 21.29 7.06
CA CYS A 386 18.61 21.56 8.28
C CYS A 386 20.05 21.03 8.23
N LYS A 387 20.42 20.26 7.19
CA LYS A 387 21.76 19.68 6.97
C LYS A 387 22.27 18.75 8.09
N HIS A 388 21.40 18.31 9.02
CA HIS A 388 21.74 17.30 10.02
C HIS A 388 21.80 15.89 9.42
N ILE A 389 22.63 15.04 10.03
CA ILE A 389 22.89 13.66 9.60
C ILE A 389 22.00 12.69 10.40
N PHE A 390 21.38 11.75 9.70
CA PHE A 390 20.55 10.70 10.27
C PHE A 390 21.02 9.31 9.80
N CYS A 391 20.82 8.28 10.64
CA CYS A 391 20.95 6.88 10.21
C CYS A 391 19.71 6.46 9.39
N LEU A 392 19.80 5.31 8.72
CA LEU A 392 18.71 4.80 7.87
C LEU A 392 17.42 4.50 8.65
N ASP A 393 17.55 3.97 9.87
CA ASP A 393 16.38 3.66 10.70
C ASP A 393 15.65 4.94 11.12
N CYS A 394 16.40 6.00 11.45
CA CYS A 394 15.83 7.32 11.69
C CYS A 394 15.22 7.92 10.41
N ASP A 395 15.81 7.70 9.23
CA ASP A 395 15.23 8.14 7.95
C ASP A 395 13.85 7.52 7.72
N ILE A 396 13.74 6.20 7.90
CA ILE A 396 12.48 5.45 7.79
C ILE A 396 11.47 5.98 8.80
N TYR A 397 11.84 6.04 10.08
CA TYR A 397 10.95 6.50 11.15
C TYR A 397 10.45 7.94 10.93
N ILE A 398 11.33 8.84 10.48
CA ILE A 398 10.99 10.25 10.24
C ILE A 398 9.94 10.37 9.13
N HIS A 399 10.06 9.60 8.06
CA HIS A 399 9.18 9.71 6.89
C HIS A 399 7.92 8.85 7.01
N GLU A 400 7.94 7.71 7.72
CA GLU A 400 6.78 6.80 7.86
C GLU A 400 5.92 7.07 9.09
N SER A 401 6.50 7.51 10.22
CA SER A 401 5.76 7.64 11.48
C SER A 401 5.73 9.08 12.00
N LEU A 402 6.87 9.75 12.03
CA LEU A 402 6.96 11.08 12.65
C LEU A 402 6.42 12.20 11.75
N HIS A 403 6.61 12.03 10.45
CA HIS A 403 6.28 12.98 9.38
C HIS A 403 6.78 14.43 9.59
N ASN A 404 7.76 14.61 10.49
CA ASN A 404 8.45 15.86 10.75
C ASN A 404 9.94 15.59 10.97
N CYS A 405 10.80 16.45 10.42
CA CYS A 405 12.24 16.34 10.66
C CYS A 405 12.60 17.01 12.00
N PRO A 406 13.12 16.28 13.01
CA PRO A 406 13.46 16.86 14.31
C PRO A 406 14.45 18.02 14.20
N GLY A 407 15.45 17.91 13.31
CA GLY A 407 16.45 18.96 13.11
C GLY A 407 15.87 20.25 12.51
N CYS A 408 14.82 20.17 11.70
CA CYS A 408 14.14 21.36 11.16
C CYS A 408 13.29 22.06 12.23
N GLU A 409 12.59 21.30 13.06
CA GLU A 409 11.75 21.86 14.13
C GLU A 409 12.61 22.50 15.24
N SER A 410 13.76 21.91 15.59
CA SER A 410 14.69 22.52 16.54
C SER A 410 15.25 23.86 16.05
N PHE A 411 15.49 24.01 14.73
CA PHE A 411 16.02 25.25 14.15
C PHE A 411 15.00 26.40 14.09
N LYS A 412 13.70 26.08 13.96
CA LYS A 412 12.62 27.08 13.95
C LYS A 412 12.49 27.78 15.30
N HIS A 413 12.77 27.09 16.41
CA HIS A 413 12.71 27.69 17.74
C HIS A 413 13.92 28.58 18.07
N SER A 414 15.10 28.30 17.52
CA SER A 414 16.30 29.13 17.76
C SER A 414 16.27 30.48 17.04
N THR A 415 15.48 30.63 15.98
CA THR A 415 15.39 31.88 15.18
C THR A 415 14.26 32.82 15.62
N ASN A 416 13.24 32.31 16.32
CA ASN A 416 12.15 33.13 16.87
C ASN A 416 12.44 33.72 18.27
N ALA A 417 13.63 33.46 18.83
CA ALA A 417 14.12 34.16 20.02
C ALA A 417 14.75 35.51 19.61
N VAL A 418 13.96 36.42 19.05
CA VAL A 418 14.30 37.85 19.13
C VAL A 418 13.94 38.26 20.56
N PRO A 419 14.88 38.78 21.36
CA PRO A 419 14.53 39.33 22.66
C PRO A 419 13.57 40.50 22.42
N MET A 420 12.37 40.44 23.01
CA MET A 420 11.61 41.65 23.28
C MET A 420 12.49 42.49 24.20
N GLU A 421 13.17 43.48 23.63
CA GLU A 421 13.73 44.59 24.40
C GLU A 421 12.56 45.33 25.10
N GLU A 422 12.86 45.76 26.32
CA GLU A 422 11.95 46.31 27.34
C GLU A 422 11.06 47.48 26.91
#